data_AF-K3WTL2-F1
#
_entry.id   AF-K3WTL2-F1
#
_cell.length_a   1.000
_cell.length_b   1.000
_cell.length_c   1.000
_cell.angle_alpha   90.00
_cell.angle_beta   90.00
_cell.angle_gamma   90.00
#
_symmetry.space_group_name_H-M   'P 1'
#
loop_
_entity.id
_entity.type
_entity.pdbx_description
1 polymer ?
#
loop_
_entity_poly.entity_id
_entity_poly.type
_entity_poly.pdbx_seq_one_letter_code
_entity_poly.pdbx_strand_id
1 'polypeptide(L)'
;MEARRSSSLMETRRKSTRMAIRQSNLPMGIAKSCFLTQASTKLTSYPDSTKVYEFPNQQIEKSYPDGTTEISFADGIKKTIRPNGDEFSVFPDGTTMLEQRDGLREVTLLNQKKIRYLSDGKMVWVAANGKETQVRSDAELKKLMESL
;
A
#
# COMPACT_ATOMS: atom_id res chain seq x y z
N MET A 1 35.28 4.62 -11.85
CA MET A 1 34.28 3.53 -11.73
C MET A 1 33.02 4.16 -11.17
N GLU A 2 32.12 4.62 -12.05
CA GLU A 2 30.87 5.25 -11.64
C GLU A 2 29.76 4.21 -11.46
N ALA A 3 29.10 4.30 -10.32
CA ALA A 3 27.94 3.53 -9.93
C ALA A 3 26.66 4.11 -10.52
N ARG A 4 25.79 3.26 -11.11
CA ARG A 4 24.35 3.51 -11.27
C ARG A 4 23.58 2.19 -11.43
N ARG A 5 22.50 2.02 -10.66
CA ARG A 5 21.25 1.25 -10.89
C ARG A 5 20.59 1.06 -9.50
N SER A 6 19.35 1.45 -9.19
CA SER A 6 18.22 1.88 -10.01
C SER A 6 17.27 2.73 -9.15
N SER A 7 17.05 3.99 -9.54
CA SER A 7 15.90 4.80 -9.14
C SER A 7 14.87 4.68 -10.27
N SER A 8 13.71 4.08 -10.02
CA SER A 8 12.65 3.97 -11.03
C SER A 8 11.30 3.71 -10.36
N LEU A 9 10.63 4.77 -9.87
CA LEU A 9 9.24 5.05 -10.21
C LEU A 9 8.72 6.39 -9.63
N MET A 10 9.48 7.49 -9.60
CA MET A 10 8.86 8.80 -9.26
C MET A 10 9.62 10.04 -9.77
N GLU A 11 10.36 9.91 -10.88
CA GLU A 11 10.99 11.06 -11.53
C GLU A 11 10.65 11.09 -13.01
N THR A 12 9.51 11.72 -13.35
CA THR A 12 9.37 12.33 -14.67
C THR A 12 8.36 13.48 -14.67
N ARG A 13 8.86 14.64 -15.13
CA ARG A 13 8.17 15.85 -15.58
C ARG A 13 7.69 16.88 -14.53
N ARG A 14 8.67 17.60 -13.96
CA ARG A 14 8.58 19.08 -13.90
C ARG A 14 8.81 19.65 -15.31
N LYS A 15 7.76 19.86 -16.11
CA LYS A 15 7.78 20.83 -17.22
C LYS A 15 6.47 21.61 -17.25
N SER A 16 6.60 22.90 -16.97
CA SER A 16 5.58 23.94 -17.01
C SER A 16 4.82 23.93 -18.34
N THR A 17 3.51 23.75 -18.31
CA THR A 17 2.58 24.07 -19.42
C THR A 17 1.21 24.27 -18.79
N ARG A 18 0.53 25.39 -19.13
CA ARG A 18 -0.74 25.85 -18.54
C ARG A 18 -1.73 24.69 -18.39
N MET A 19 -1.91 24.22 -17.17
CA MET A 19 -2.94 23.25 -16.82
C MET A 19 -4.29 23.97 -16.85
N ALA A 20 -5.25 23.44 -17.62
CA ALA A 20 -6.64 23.89 -17.51
C ALA A 20 -7.20 23.32 -16.20
N ILE A 21 -6.93 24.00 -15.09
CA ILE A 21 -7.40 23.57 -13.78
C ILE A 21 -8.87 24.00 -13.66
N ARG A 22 -9.81 23.05 -13.84
CA ARG A 22 -11.19 23.28 -13.42
C ARG A 22 -11.26 23.14 -11.90
N GLN A 23 -11.06 24.24 -11.20
CA GLN A 23 -11.15 24.31 -9.74
C GLN A 23 -12.62 24.44 -9.32
N SER A 24 -13.03 23.67 -8.31
CA SER A 24 -14.34 23.84 -7.66
C SER A 24 -14.17 23.76 -6.14
N ASN A 25 -14.90 24.62 -5.44
CA ASN A 25 -14.95 24.64 -3.98
C ASN A 25 -16.10 23.71 -3.54
N LEU A 26 -15.82 22.72 -2.69
CA LEU A 26 -16.82 21.80 -2.15
C LEU A 26 -17.30 22.27 -0.76
N PRO A 27 -18.60 22.12 -0.40
CA PRO A 27 -19.20 22.72 0.80
C PRO A 27 -18.81 22.07 2.15
N MET A 28 -17.71 21.32 2.20
CA MET A 28 -17.00 20.99 3.45
C MET A 28 -15.75 21.89 3.49
N GLY A 29 -15.88 23.12 3.99
CA GLY A 29 -14.87 24.18 3.84
C GLY A 29 -13.47 23.72 4.25
N ILE A 30 -12.46 23.63 3.38
CA ILE A 30 -12.08 24.45 2.23
C ILE A 30 -11.37 23.56 1.19
N ALA A 31 -11.96 22.41 0.83
CA ALA A 31 -11.32 21.47 -0.09
C ALA A 31 -11.26 22.03 -1.53
N LYS A 32 -10.10 21.95 -2.18
CA LYS A 32 -9.89 22.35 -3.58
C LYS A 32 -9.79 21.11 -4.45
N SER A 33 -10.74 20.94 -5.36
CA SER A 33 -10.71 19.85 -6.35
C SER A 33 -10.14 20.35 -7.68
N CYS A 34 -9.17 19.61 -8.23
CA CYS A 34 -8.51 19.87 -9.51
C CYS A 34 -8.52 18.59 -10.36
N PHE A 35 -8.81 18.70 -11.65
CA PHE A 35 -8.73 17.56 -12.57
C PHE A 35 -7.40 17.58 -13.34
N LEU A 36 -6.64 16.49 -13.26
CA LEU A 36 -5.36 16.30 -13.94
C LEU A 36 -5.59 15.58 -15.28
N THR A 37 -5.74 16.35 -16.34
CA THR A 37 -6.18 15.85 -17.66
C THR A 37 -5.26 14.80 -18.29
N GLN A 38 -3.95 14.87 -18.05
CA GLN A 38 -2.98 13.91 -18.61
C GLN A 38 -3.09 12.52 -17.99
N ALA A 39 -3.48 12.42 -16.72
CA ALA A 39 -3.60 11.17 -15.99
C ALA A 39 -5.06 10.72 -15.79
N SER A 40 -6.02 11.55 -16.22
CA SER A 40 -7.45 11.41 -15.88
C SER A 40 -7.69 11.20 -14.37
N THR A 41 -6.87 11.86 -13.55
CA THR A 41 -6.90 11.75 -12.08
C THR A 41 -7.58 12.99 -11.51
N LYS A 42 -8.47 12.80 -10.56
CA LYS A 42 -9.02 13.90 -9.75
C LYS A 42 -8.22 14.02 -8.47
N LEU A 43 -7.73 15.22 -8.18
CA LEU A 43 -7.01 15.57 -6.95
C LEU A 43 -7.88 16.48 -6.10
N THR A 44 -8.12 16.09 -4.85
CA THR A 44 -8.76 16.92 -3.83
C THR A 44 -7.76 17.23 -2.72
N SER A 45 -7.46 18.51 -2.49
CA SER A 45 -6.58 18.97 -1.41
C SER A 45 -7.41 19.60 -0.29
N TYR A 46 -7.14 19.21 0.96
CA TYR A 46 -7.85 19.67 2.15
C TYR A 46 -7.03 20.68 2.97
N PRO A 47 -7.67 21.49 3.85
CA PRO A 47 -6.98 22.49 4.68
C PRO A 47 -5.97 21.90 5.66
N ASP A 48 -6.19 20.67 6.12
CA ASP A 48 -5.29 19.91 6.99
C ASP A 48 -4.05 19.38 6.24
N SER A 49 -3.85 19.75 4.98
CA SER A 49 -2.81 19.23 4.07
C SER A 49 -3.00 17.78 3.62
N THR A 50 -4.14 17.15 3.93
CA THR A 50 -4.53 15.86 3.34
C THR A 50 -4.77 16.02 1.84
N LYS A 51 -4.33 15.05 1.04
CA LYS A 51 -4.58 14.98 -0.40
C LYS A 51 -5.25 13.66 -0.76
N VAL A 52 -6.27 13.72 -1.59
CA VAL A 52 -6.99 12.55 -2.12
C VAL A 52 -6.85 12.52 -3.64
N TYR A 53 -6.36 11.42 -4.18
CA TYR A 53 -6.23 11.14 -5.60
C TYR A 53 -7.22 10.05 -5.99
N GLU A 54 -8.10 10.32 -6.94
CA GLU A 54 -9.05 9.36 -7.51
C GLU A 54 -8.61 9.06 -8.95
N PHE A 55 -8.25 7.80 -9.21
CA PHE A 55 -7.73 7.33 -10.50
C PHE A 55 -8.81 6.63 -11.34
N PRO A 56 -8.66 6.55 -12.68
CA PRO A 56 -9.63 5.89 -13.56
C PRO A 56 -9.84 4.40 -13.28
N ASN A 57 -8.82 3.73 -12.75
CA ASN A 57 -8.87 2.32 -12.36
C ASN A 57 -9.58 2.10 -11.02
N GLN A 58 -10.35 3.08 -10.52
CA GLN A 58 -11.04 3.06 -9.22
C GLN A 58 -10.12 3.00 -7.99
N GLN A 59 -8.80 3.16 -8.19
CA GLN A 59 -7.87 3.34 -7.08
C GLN A 59 -8.07 4.72 -6.47
N ILE A 60 -8.06 4.75 -5.14
CA ILE A 60 -8.09 5.99 -4.36
C ILE A 60 -6.88 6.02 -3.45
N GLU A 61 -6.06 7.07 -3.55
CA GLU A 61 -4.94 7.30 -2.65
C GLU A 61 -5.18 8.52 -1.78
N LYS A 62 -4.96 8.38 -0.48
CA LYS A 62 -5.06 9.45 0.50
C LYS A 62 -3.72 9.62 1.21
N SER A 63 -3.08 10.76 0.98
CA SER A 63 -1.81 11.13 1.61
C SER A 63 -2.06 12.10 2.75
N TYR A 64 -1.43 11.82 3.89
CA TYR A 64 -1.58 12.56 5.15
C TYR A 64 -0.31 13.38 5.47
N PRO A 65 -0.43 14.44 6.29
CA PRO A 65 0.69 15.33 6.62
C PRO A 65 1.80 14.67 7.44
N ASP A 66 1.47 13.61 8.18
CA ASP A 66 2.43 12.82 8.97
C ASP A 66 3.33 11.93 8.08
N GLY A 67 3.06 11.86 6.77
CA GLY A 67 3.75 11.02 5.80
C GLY A 67 3.05 9.68 5.54
N THR A 68 1.96 9.38 6.26
CA THR A 68 1.16 8.17 6.03
C THR A 68 0.42 8.30 4.69
N THR A 69 0.30 7.19 3.96
CA THR A 69 -0.52 7.10 2.75
C THR A 69 -1.44 5.88 2.82
N GLU A 70 -2.72 6.08 2.61
CA GLU A 70 -3.72 5.01 2.46
C GLU A 70 -4.08 4.85 0.99
N ILE A 71 -4.20 3.61 0.53
CA ILE A 71 -4.54 3.24 -0.84
C ILE A 71 -5.71 2.27 -0.77
N SER A 72 -6.79 2.57 -1.47
CA SER A 72 -7.91 1.63 -1.69
C SER A 72 -7.88 1.21 -3.16
N PHE A 73 -7.82 -0.09 -3.41
CA PHE A 73 -7.83 -0.68 -4.75
C PHE A 73 -9.24 -1.10 -5.15
N ALA A 74 -9.46 -1.26 -6.46
CA ALA A 74 -10.77 -1.64 -7.02
C ALA A 74 -11.25 -3.03 -6.59
N ASP A 75 -10.31 -3.92 -6.26
CA ASP A 75 -10.58 -5.27 -5.75
C ASP A 75 -10.93 -5.29 -4.26
N GLY A 76 -10.98 -4.12 -3.60
CA GLY A 76 -11.32 -3.98 -2.18
C GLY A 76 -10.13 -4.10 -1.24
N ILE A 77 -8.91 -4.34 -1.74
CA ILE A 77 -7.70 -4.31 -0.92
C ILE A 77 -7.47 -2.87 -0.41
N LYS A 78 -7.15 -2.74 0.87
CA LYS A 78 -6.72 -1.48 1.48
C LYS A 78 -5.28 -1.61 1.93
N LYS A 79 -4.42 -0.68 1.52
CA LYS A 79 -3.00 -0.63 1.89
C LYS A 79 -2.68 0.67 2.61
N THR A 80 -1.88 0.60 3.66
CA THR A 80 -1.36 1.75 4.41
C THR A 80 0.15 1.73 4.32
N ILE A 81 0.76 2.77 3.78
CA ILE A 81 2.21 3.00 3.78
C ILE A 81 2.51 3.98 4.90
N ARG A 82 3.32 3.56 5.87
CA ARG A 82 3.71 4.37 7.03
C ARG A 82 4.91 5.27 6.70
N PRO A 83 5.17 6.32 7.50
CA PRO A 83 6.29 7.23 7.25
C PRO A 83 7.67 6.54 7.29
N ASN A 84 7.80 5.47 8.06
CA ASN A 84 9.02 4.65 8.11
C ASN A 84 9.22 3.79 6.84
N GLY A 85 8.18 3.70 5.99
CA GLY A 85 8.14 2.91 4.76
C GLY A 85 7.58 1.50 4.93
N ASP A 86 7.13 1.11 6.12
CA ASP A 86 6.41 -0.14 6.33
C ASP A 86 5.04 -0.05 5.66
N GLU A 87 4.59 -1.18 5.11
CA GLU A 87 3.33 -1.28 4.42
C GLU A 87 2.42 -2.30 5.12
N PHE A 88 1.15 -1.95 5.29
CA PHE A 88 0.14 -2.81 5.90
C PHE A 88 -1.08 -2.92 4.99
N SER A 89 -1.42 -4.14 4.57
CA SER A 89 -2.56 -4.42 3.69
C SER A 89 -3.64 -5.21 4.42
N VAL A 90 -4.91 -4.88 4.12
CA VAL A 90 -6.11 -5.61 4.54
C VAL A 90 -6.82 -6.08 3.28
N PHE A 91 -7.03 -7.39 3.17
CA PHE A 91 -7.71 -8.03 2.06
C PHE A 91 -9.21 -8.17 2.34
N PRO A 92 -10.07 -8.25 1.31
CA PRO A 92 -11.52 -8.36 1.49
C PRO A 92 -11.96 -9.60 2.29
N ASP A 93 -11.18 -10.67 2.25
CA ASP A 93 -11.44 -11.90 3.00
C ASP A 93 -11.17 -11.75 4.51
N GLY A 94 -10.52 -10.66 4.94
CA GLY A 94 -10.09 -10.42 6.32
C GLY A 94 -8.64 -10.79 6.60
N THR A 95 -7.93 -11.37 5.63
CA THR A 95 -6.47 -11.59 5.70
C THR A 95 -5.77 -10.23 5.79
N THR A 96 -4.66 -10.17 6.52
CA THR A 96 -3.84 -8.96 6.60
C THR A 96 -2.39 -9.28 6.28
N MET A 97 -1.63 -8.28 5.83
CA MET A 97 -0.24 -8.43 5.47
C MET A 97 0.58 -7.23 5.92
N LEU A 98 1.71 -7.48 6.58
CA LEU A 98 2.72 -6.49 6.93
C LEU A 98 3.96 -6.72 6.07
N GLU A 99 4.50 -5.67 5.47
CA GLU A 99 5.76 -5.65 4.73
C GLU A 99 6.66 -4.57 5.32
N GLN A 100 7.84 -4.94 5.78
CA GLN A 100 8.79 -4.02 6.41
C GLN A 100 10.02 -3.81 5.52
N ARG A 101 10.68 -2.65 5.69
CA ARG A 101 11.87 -2.30 4.89
C ARG A 101 13.07 -3.22 5.09
N ASP A 102 13.14 -3.93 6.20
CA ASP A 102 14.19 -4.92 6.47
C ASP A 102 14.00 -6.24 5.69
N GLY A 103 12.90 -6.35 4.93
CA GLY A 103 12.55 -7.52 4.14
C GLY A 103 11.61 -8.50 4.84
N LEU A 104 11.17 -8.23 6.08
CA LEU A 104 10.13 -9.02 6.73
C LEU A 104 8.81 -8.86 5.97
N ARG A 105 8.17 -9.98 5.66
CA ARG A 105 6.78 -10.00 5.20
C ARG A 105 5.99 -11.00 6.04
N GLU A 106 4.88 -10.57 6.62
CA GLU A 106 4.03 -11.38 7.48
C GLU A 106 2.58 -11.32 7.01
N VAL A 107 1.98 -12.47 6.70
CA VAL A 107 0.56 -12.62 6.37
C VAL A 107 -0.14 -13.20 7.60
N THR A 108 -1.16 -12.50 8.12
CA THR A 108 -1.99 -12.99 9.23
C THR A 108 -3.36 -13.41 8.69
N LEU A 109 -3.72 -14.66 8.95
CA LEU A 109 -4.99 -15.27 8.57
C LEU A 109 -6.07 -14.99 9.62
N LEU A 110 -7.35 -15.22 9.29
CA LEU A 110 -8.48 -14.93 10.18
C LEU A 110 -8.43 -15.72 11.50
N ASN A 111 -7.83 -16.91 11.49
CA ASN A 111 -7.65 -17.73 12.69
C ASN A 111 -6.37 -17.41 13.47
N GLN A 112 -5.79 -16.22 13.26
CA GLN A 112 -4.59 -15.71 13.92
C GLN A 112 -3.30 -16.51 13.63
N LYS A 113 -3.34 -17.55 12.79
CA LYS A 113 -2.13 -18.17 12.26
C LYS A 113 -1.48 -17.23 11.25
N LYS A 114 -0.16 -17.33 11.12
CA LYS A 114 0.63 -16.43 10.27
C LYS A 114 1.62 -17.16 9.39
N ILE A 115 1.88 -16.58 8.23
CA ILE A 115 2.98 -16.97 7.33
C ILE A 115 3.97 -15.84 7.34
N ARG A 116 5.22 -16.11 7.74
CA ARG A 116 6.29 -15.13 7.80
C ARG A 116 7.38 -15.49 6.81
N TYR A 117 7.68 -14.56 5.92
CA TYR A 117 8.82 -14.60 5.01
C TYR A 117 9.91 -13.72 5.63
N LEU A 118 11.05 -14.33 5.91
CA LEU A 118 12.21 -13.69 6.50
C LEU A 118 13.12 -13.14 5.40
N SER A 119 13.94 -12.14 5.74
CA SER A 119 14.87 -11.50 4.81
C SER A 119 15.97 -12.44 4.29
N ASP A 120 16.23 -13.56 4.97
CA ASP A 120 17.15 -14.62 4.53
C ASP A 120 16.51 -15.62 3.53
N GLY A 121 15.26 -15.37 3.13
CA GLY A 121 14.50 -16.21 2.20
C GLY A 121 13.80 -17.40 2.86
N LYS A 122 13.93 -17.59 4.18
CA LYS A 122 13.19 -18.64 4.89
C LYS A 122 11.72 -18.25 5.07
N MET A 123 10.87 -19.28 5.11
CA MET A 123 9.47 -19.15 5.44
C MET A 123 9.17 -19.88 6.75
N VAL A 124 8.36 -19.25 7.61
CA VAL A 124 7.95 -19.76 8.91
C VAL A 124 6.44 -19.70 9.02
N TRP A 125 5.84 -20.80 9.47
CA TRP A 125 4.47 -20.86 9.91
C TRP A 125 4.38 -20.56 11.40
N VAL A 126 3.57 -19.59 11.78
CA VAL A 126 3.33 -19.21 13.17
C VAL A 126 1.93 -19.67 13.55
N ALA A 127 1.83 -20.60 14.49
CA ALA A 127 0.55 -21.02 15.05
C ALA A 127 -0.05 -19.93 15.95
N ALA A 128 -1.35 -20.00 16.24
CA ALA A 128 -2.05 -19.02 17.07
C ALA A 128 -1.45 -18.87 18.49
N ASN A 129 -0.77 -19.91 18.99
CA ASN A 129 -0.05 -19.88 20.26
C ASN A 129 1.37 -19.28 20.18
N GLY A 130 1.76 -18.74 19.02
CA GLY A 130 3.08 -18.16 18.77
C GLY A 130 4.17 -19.18 18.41
N LYS A 131 3.87 -20.49 18.38
CA LYS A 131 4.88 -21.49 17.99
C LYS A 131 5.22 -21.36 16.52
N GLU A 132 6.52 -21.28 16.24
CA GLU A 132 7.08 -21.16 14.91
C GLU A 132 7.53 -22.51 14.35
N THR A 133 7.24 -22.76 13.06
CA THR A 133 7.69 -23.94 12.32
C THR A 133 8.25 -23.52 10.98
N GLN A 134 9.52 -23.81 10.72
CA GLN A 134 10.10 -23.56 9.40
C GLN A 134 9.39 -24.39 8.33
N VAL A 135 9.01 -23.74 7.24
CA VAL A 135 8.38 -24.37 6.07
C VAL A 135 9.42 -24.46 4.95
N ARG A 136 9.64 -25.68 4.43
CA ARG A 136 10.73 -26.00 3.50
C ARG A 136 10.26 -26.28 2.07
N SER A 137 8.94 -26.40 1.86
CA SER A 137 8.36 -26.64 0.54
C SER A 137 6.92 -26.16 0.45
N ASP A 138 6.44 -25.96 -0.77
CA ASP A 138 5.03 -25.62 -1.04
C ASP A 138 4.07 -26.73 -0.58
N ALA A 139 4.50 -28.00 -0.62
CA ALA A 139 3.71 -29.13 -0.13
C ALA A 139 3.49 -29.06 1.39
N GLU A 140 4.52 -28.68 2.14
CA GLU A 140 4.40 -28.45 3.58
C GLU A 140 3.49 -27.26 3.87
N LEU A 141 3.63 -26.16 3.13
CA LEU A 141 2.77 -24.99 3.27
C LEU A 141 1.30 -25.35 3.03
N LYS A 142 1.03 -26.07 1.93
CA LYS A 142 -0.33 -26.49 1.57
C LYS A 142 -0.97 -27.33 2.67
N LYS A 143 -0.25 -28.31 3.23
CA LYS A 143 -0.74 -29.14 4.34
C LYS A 143 -1.06 -28.31 5.59
N LEU A 144 -0.28 -27.27 5.87
CA LEU A 144 -0.55 -26.36 6.98
C LEU A 144 -1.80 -25.51 6.73
N MET A 145 -2.00 -25.03 5.50
CA MET A 145 -3.20 -24.27 5.13
C MET A 145 -4.47 -25.13 5.12
N GLU A 146 -4.38 -26.42 4.76
CA GLU A 146 -5.53 -27.35 4.82
C GLU A 146 -5.95 -27.69 6.26
N SER A 147 -5.11 -27.39 7.26
CA SER A 147 -5.39 -27.60 8.68
C SER A 147 -5.99 -26.37 9.40
N LEU A 148 -6.39 -25.35 8.62
CA LEU A 148 -7.02 -24.11 9.09
C LEU A 148 -8.51 -24.30 9.34
#